data_AF-A0A7Y7HYB8-F1
#
_entry.id   AF-A0A7Y7HYB8-F1
#
_cell.length_a   1.000
_cell.length_b   1.000
_cell.length_c   1.000
_cell.angle_alpha   90.00
_cell.angle_beta   90.00
_cell.angle_gamma   90.00
#
_symmetry.space_group_name_H-M   'P 1'
#
loop_
_entity.id
_entity.type
_entity.pdbx_description
1 polymer ?
#
loop_
_entity_poly.entity_id
_entity_poly.type
_entity_poly.pdbx_seq_one_letter_code
_entity_poly.pdbx_strand_id
1 'polypeptide(L)'
;MLAFRTIALAGVLGLSAHGAMANEAVGEVIVDKDQIAISGNGYVRTFPCEGRRVTIDGTQHNITLTGVCASLEMNGAENKVALTLAPKAVMVVAGVQQTVNWRSTGEPQQQISGVGHKIQRN
;
A
#
# COMPACT_ATOMS: atom_id res chain seq x y z
N MET A 1 -10.70 -62.65 8.73
CA MET A 1 -10.86 -62.84 10.19
C MET A 1 -9.51 -62.66 10.87
N LEU A 2 -9.49 -61.97 12.01
CA LEU A 2 -8.37 -61.56 12.91
C LEU A 2 -7.41 -60.49 12.34
N ALA A 3 -7.38 -59.22 12.75
CA ALA A 3 -7.32 -58.54 14.07
C ALA A 3 -5.90 -58.36 14.64
N PHE A 4 -5.34 -57.15 14.50
CA PHE A 4 -4.28 -56.55 15.34
C PHE A 4 -4.50 -55.02 15.32
N ARG A 5 -5.24 -54.45 16.27
CA ARG A 5 -4.79 -53.82 17.53
C ARG A 5 -3.70 -52.75 17.38
N THR A 6 -4.17 -51.50 17.33
CA THR A 6 -3.63 -50.26 17.92
C THR A 6 -2.22 -50.27 18.51
N ILE A 7 -1.37 -49.34 18.03
CA ILE A 7 -0.37 -48.63 18.86
C ILE A 7 -0.46 -47.14 18.51
N ALA A 8 -0.85 -46.34 19.51
CA ALA A 8 -0.67 -44.90 19.51
C ALA A 8 0.77 -44.59 19.98
N LEU A 9 1.48 -43.69 19.30
CA LEU A 9 2.56 -42.94 19.95
C LEU A 9 2.58 -41.50 19.43
N ALA A 10 2.44 -40.61 20.41
CA ALA A 10 2.50 -39.17 20.29
C ALA A 10 3.87 -38.71 19.79
N GLY A 11 3.85 -37.71 18.91
CA GLY A 11 5.04 -37.00 18.45
C GLY A 11 4.68 -35.57 18.12
N VAL A 12 4.15 -34.82 19.10
CA VAL A 12 4.07 -33.36 19.01
C VAL A 12 5.49 -32.83 19.25
N LEU A 13 6.31 -32.80 18.21
CA LEU A 13 7.49 -31.95 18.18
C LEU A 13 7.03 -30.57 17.72
N GLY A 14 6.57 -29.78 18.68
CA GLY A 14 6.44 -28.35 18.52
C GLY A 14 7.83 -27.77 18.29
N LEU A 15 8.20 -27.54 17.03
CA LEU A 15 9.21 -26.54 16.72
C LEU A 15 8.52 -25.19 16.92
N SER A 16 8.79 -24.55 18.05
CA SER A 16 8.60 -23.11 18.19
C SER A 16 9.53 -22.42 17.19
N ALA A 17 9.01 -22.19 15.98
CA ALA A 17 9.53 -21.18 15.10
C ALA A 17 9.45 -19.87 15.88
N HIS A 18 10.60 -19.35 16.28
CA HIS A 18 10.72 -17.96 16.67
C HIS A 18 10.43 -17.19 15.39
N GLY A 19 9.15 -16.92 15.14
CA GLY A 19 8.69 -16.17 14.00
C GLY A 19 9.41 -14.83 14.06
N ALA A 20 10.26 -14.55 13.08
CA ALA A 20 10.42 -13.17 12.69
C ALA A 20 9.00 -12.67 12.44
N MET A 21 8.54 -11.73 13.26
CA MET A 21 7.32 -10.99 12.97
C MET A 21 7.63 -10.22 11.68
N ALA A 22 7.47 -10.88 10.53
CA ALA A 22 7.31 -10.17 9.29
C ALA A 22 6.14 -9.24 9.56
N ASN A 23 6.39 -7.94 9.43
CA ASN A 23 5.33 -6.94 9.44
C ASN A 23 4.53 -7.20 8.15
N GLU A 24 3.71 -8.25 8.17
CA GLU A 24 2.88 -8.64 7.06
C GLU A 24 1.90 -7.50 6.85
N ALA A 25 1.86 -6.99 5.63
CA ALA A 25 0.90 -5.97 5.29
C ALA A 25 -0.51 -6.54 5.48
N VAL A 26 -1.36 -5.81 6.20
CA VAL A 26 -2.76 -6.19 6.46
C VAL A 26 -3.65 -5.25 5.68
N GLY A 27 -4.68 -5.79 5.03
CA GLY A 27 -5.68 -5.00 4.32
C GLY A 27 -6.00 -5.57 2.94
N GLU A 28 -6.46 -4.69 2.06
CA GLU A 28 -6.89 -5.04 0.72
C GLU A 28 -6.14 -4.22 -0.33
N VAL A 29 -5.84 -4.86 -1.46
CA VAL A 29 -5.32 -4.20 -2.65
C VAL A 29 -6.21 -4.58 -3.83
N ILE A 30 -6.90 -3.58 -4.39
CA ILE A 30 -7.72 -3.72 -5.59
C ILE A 30 -6.97 -3.07 -6.74
N VAL A 31 -6.73 -3.85 -7.79
CA VAL A 31 -6.12 -3.38 -9.03
C VAL A 31 -7.05 -3.76 -10.16
N ASP A 32 -7.74 -2.77 -10.72
CA ASP A 32 -8.60 -2.96 -11.87
C ASP A 32 -8.15 -2.05 -13.04
N LYS A 33 -8.97 -1.99 -14.08
CA LYS A 33 -8.68 -1.23 -15.31
C LYS A 33 -8.72 0.29 -15.13
N ASP A 34 -9.45 0.80 -14.14
CA ASP A 34 -9.70 2.23 -13.94
C ASP A 34 -9.03 2.77 -12.66
N GLN A 35 -8.76 1.92 -11.67
CA GLN A 35 -8.24 2.32 -10.38
C GLN A 35 -7.26 1.33 -9.73
N ILE A 36 -6.48 1.87 -8.80
CA ILE A 36 -5.67 1.14 -7.84
C ILE A 36 -6.10 1.65 -6.46
N ALA A 37 -6.70 0.77 -5.66
CA ALA A 37 -7.10 1.09 -4.29
C ALA A 37 -6.29 0.23 -3.31
N ILE A 38 -5.66 0.87 -2.33
CA ILE A 38 -4.84 0.22 -1.31
C ILE A 38 -5.39 0.63 0.04
N SER A 39 -5.75 -0.34 0.87
CA SER A 39 -6.27 -0.10 2.21
C SER A 39 -5.52 -0.88 3.29
N GLY A 40 -5.53 -0.40 4.53
CA GLY A 40 -4.98 -1.12 5.68
C GLY A 40 -3.62 -0.59 6.13
N ASN A 41 -2.60 -1.44 6.26
CA ASN A 41 -1.28 -0.98 6.71
C ASN A 41 -0.09 -1.76 6.14
N GLY A 42 1.04 -1.07 5.99
CA GLY A 42 2.35 -1.70 5.81
C GLY A 42 2.67 -2.21 4.41
N TYR A 43 1.81 -2.03 3.40
CA TYR A 43 2.14 -2.43 2.03
C TYR A 43 3.39 -1.71 1.50
N VAL A 44 4.37 -2.50 1.06
CA VAL A 44 5.55 -2.03 0.32
C VAL A 44 5.53 -2.65 -1.07
N ARG A 45 5.00 -1.91 -2.06
CA ARG A 45 4.73 -2.47 -3.40
C ARG A 45 4.88 -1.44 -4.51
N THR A 46 5.09 -1.95 -5.72
CA THR A 46 5.13 -1.16 -6.96
C THR A 46 3.97 -1.54 -7.85
N PHE A 47 3.26 -0.56 -8.41
CA PHE A 47 2.18 -0.78 -9.36
C PHE A 47 2.36 0.05 -10.64
N PRO A 48 2.08 -0.51 -11.83
CA PRO A 48 1.92 0.30 -13.03
C PRO A 48 0.64 1.12 -12.90
N CYS A 49 0.71 2.42 -13.12
CA CYS A 49 -0.45 3.31 -12.97
C CYS A 49 -1.28 3.38 -14.25
N GLU A 50 -0.64 3.53 -15.41
CA GLU A 50 -1.29 3.43 -16.74
C GLU A 50 -2.56 4.28 -16.91
N GLY A 51 -2.54 5.50 -16.36
CA GLY A 51 -3.67 6.43 -16.43
C GLY A 51 -4.77 6.16 -15.41
N ARG A 52 -4.59 5.22 -14.49
CA ARG A 52 -5.57 4.90 -13.45
C ARG A 52 -5.58 5.95 -12.35
N ARG A 53 -6.70 5.99 -11.63
CA ARG A 53 -6.84 6.75 -10.39
C ARG A 53 -6.28 5.93 -9.24
N VAL A 54 -5.62 6.59 -8.30
CA VAL A 54 -5.04 5.90 -7.15
C VAL A 54 -5.67 6.41 -5.86
N THR A 55 -6.12 5.48 -5.03
CA THR A 55 -6.64 5.74 -3.68
C THR A 55 -5.82 4.93 -2.68
N ILE A 56 -5.29 5.59 -1.65
CA ILE A 56 -4.49 4.96 -0.60
C ILE A 56 -5.06 5.39 0.75
N ASP A 57 -5.69 4.45 1.46
CA ASP A 57 -6.32 4.69 2.75
C ASP A 57 -5.70 3.79 3.81
N GLY A 58 -4.95 4.36 4.74
CA GLY A 58 -4.33 3.53 5.76
C GLY A 58 -3.06 4.10 6.35
N THR A 59 -2.21 3.22 6.84
CA THR A 59 -0.96 3.64 7.49
C THR A 59 0.28 2.93 7.00
N GLN A 60 1.40 3.67 7.02
CA GLN A 60 2.73 3.12 6.80
C GLN A 60 2.90 2.37 5.46
N HIS A 61 2.12 2.75 4.45
CA HIS A 61 2.34 2.25 3.09
C HIS A 61 3.60 2.88 2.50
N ASN A 62 4.35 2.12 1.70
CA ASN A 62 5.47 2.60 0.90
C ASN A 62 5.27 2.16 -0.56
N ILE A 63 4.61 3.02 -1.34
CA ILE A 63 4.09 2.68 -2.66
C ILE A 63 4.87 3.42 -3.74
N THR A 64 5.28 2.68 -4.78
CA THR A 64 5.83 3.26 -5.99
C THR A 64 4.88 3.04 -7.16
N LEU A 65 4.52 4.11 -7.85
CA LEU A 65 3.63 4.07 -9.02
C LEU A 65 4.45 4.40 -10.26
N THR A 66 4.48 3.48 -11.22
CA THR A 66 5.19 3.63 -12.49
C THR A 66 4.25 4.08 -13.61
N GLY A 67 4.79 4.76 -14.63
CA GLY A 67 3.96 5.42 -15.63
C GLY A 67 3.23 6.65 -15.07
N VAL A 68 2.22 7.12 -15.81
CA VAL A 68 1.46 8.33 -15.47
C VAL A 68 0.14 7.94 -14.79
N CYS A 69 -0.17 8.53 -13.64
CA CYS A 69 -1.44 8.40 -12.94
C CYS A 69 -2.40 9.53 -13.30
N ALA A 70 -3.71 9.26 -13.34
CA ALA A 70 -4.72 10.29 -13.56
C ALA A 70 -5.01 11.13 -12.31
N SER A 71 -4.91 10.53 -11.11
CA SER A 71 -5.10 11.22 -9.84
C SER A 71 -4.45 10.45 -8.69
N LEU A 72 -4.28 11.15 -7.56
CA LEU A 72 -3.93 10.56 -6.28
C LEU A 72 -4.90 11.07 -5.21
N GLU A 73 -5.51 10.17 -4.47
CA GLU A 73 -6.18 10.43 -3.20
C GLU A 73 -5.50 9.59 -2.13
N MET A 74 -5.08 10.24 -1.04
CA MET A 74 -4.38 9.56 0.03
C MET A 74 -4.82 10.07 1.39
N ASN A 75 -5.30 9.17 2.24
CA ASN A 75 -5.74 9.45 3.60
C ASN A 75 -5.06 8.52 4.62
N GLY A 76 -4.95 8.98 5.87
CA GLY A 76 -4.44 8.19 7.00
C GLY A 76 -3.15 8.75 7.58
N ALA A 77 -2.14 7.90 7.83
CA ALA A 77 -0.89 8.36 8.47
C ALA A 77 0.39 7.67 7.96
N GLU A 78 1.48 8.44 7.85
CA GLU A 78 2.83 7.91 7.56
C GLU A 78 2.97 7.13 6.24
N ASN A 79 2.09 7.34 5.27
CA ASN A 79 2.24 6.75 3.95
C ASN A 79 3.29 7.51 3.14
N LYS A 80 4.04 6.77 2.33
CA LYS A 80 5.08 7.26 1.42
C LYS A 80 4.72 6.83 0.02
N VAL A 81 4.59 7.80 -0.89
CA VAL A 81 4.21 7.53 -2.28
C VAL A 81 5.15 8.23 -3.25
N ALA A 82 5.62 7.49 -4.25
CA ALA A 82 6.35 8.03 -5.39
C ALA A 82 5.56 7.82 -6.67
N LEU A 83 5.29 8.87 -7.45
CA LEU A 83 4.44 8.77 -8.64
C LEU A 83 4.72 9.84 -9.70
N THR A 84 4.20 9.62 -10.91
CA THR A 84 4.08 10.67 -11.94
C THR A 84 2.60 10.95 -12.17
N LEU A 85 2.19 12.21 -12.11
CA LEU A 85 0.81 12.66 -12.33
C LEU A 85 0.63 13.25 -13.74
N ALA A 86 -0.53 13.01 -14.33
CA ALA A 86 -0.93 13.67 -15.58
C ALA A 86 -1.00 15.20 -15.40
N PRO A 87 -0.85 16.00 -16.48
CA PRO A 87 -1.09 17.43 -16.42
C PRO A 87 -2.51 17.71 -15.90
N LYS A 88 -2.65 18.65 -14.97
CA LYS A 88 -3.95 19.01 -14.35
C LYS A 88 -4.63 17.87 -13.57
N ALA A 89 -3.90 16.80 -13.24
CA ALA A 89 -4.40 15.77 -12.34
C ALA A 89 -4.83 16.37 -10.99
N VAL A 90 -5.73 15.68 -10.29
CA VAL A 90 -6.08 16.03 -8.92
C VAL A 90 -5.22 15.20 -7.96
N MET A 91 -4.59 15.87 -7.00
CA MET A 91 -3.85 15.26 -5.91
C MET A 91 -4.44 15.73 -4.57
N VAL A 92 -5.10 14.82 -3.88
CA VAL A 92 -5.65 15.02 -2.54
C VAL A 92 -4.79 14.25 -1.54
N VAL A 93 -4.31 14.95 -0.51
CA VAL A 93 -3.52 14.35 0.58
C VAL A 93 -4.10 14.84 1.89
N ALA A 94 -4.63 13.92 2.70
CA ALA A 94 -5.17 14.22 4.02
C ALA A 94 -4.52 13.36 5.12
N GLY A 95 -4.51 13.89 6.34
CA GLY A 95 -4.15 13.15 7.55
C GLY A 95 -2.84 13.62 8.17
N VAL A 96 -1.93 12.69 8.50
CA VAL A 96 -0.73 13.02 9.30
C VAL A 96 0.55 12.43 8.69
N GLN A 97 1.61 13.25 8.60
CA GLN A 97 2.98 12.80 8.27
C GLN A 97 3.12 12.01 6.96
N GLN A 98 2.30 12.37 5.97
CA GLN A 98 2.37 11.78 4.64
C GLN A 98 3.59 12.28 3.85
N THR A 99 4.25 11.43 3.08
CA THR A 99 5.32 11.82 2.15
C THR A 99 4.90 11.52 0.71
N VAL A 100 4.87 12.54 -0.14
CA VAL A 100 4.57 12.37 -1.56
C VAL A 100 5.70 12.96 -2.39
N ASN A 101 6.36 12.10 -3.17
CA ASN A 101 7.34 12.47 -4.17
C ASN A 101 6.72 12.35 -5.55
N TRP A 102 6.40 13.47 -6.18
CA TRP A 102 5.64 13.46 -7.42
C TRP A 102 6.37 14.18 -8.57
N ARG A 103 6.07 13.76 -9.79
CA ARG A 103 6.52 14.41 -11.03
C ARG A 103 5.31 14.70 -11.91
N SER A 104 5.38 15.73 -12.74
CA SER A 104 4.37 15.97 -13.78
C SER A 104 4.91 16.95 -14.81
N THR A 105 4.49 16.80 -16.07
CA THR A 105 4.77 17.76 -17.14
C THR A 105 3.92 19.04 -17.03
N GLY A 106 2.94 19.08 -16.12
CA GLY A 106 2.18 20.28 -15.77
C GLY A 106 1.99 20.43 -14.26
N GLU A 107 1.20 21.41 -13.84
CA GLU A 107 0.83 21.58 -12.42
C GLU A 107 -0.48 20.82 -12.13
N PRO A 108 -0.49 19.85 -11.20
CA PRO A 108 -1.72 19.24 -10.71
C PRO A 108 -2.48 20.20 -9.79
N GLN A 109 -3.78 19.98 -9.64
CA GLN A 109 -4.56 20.61 -8.58
C GLN A 109 -4.25 19.90 -7.27
N GLN A 110 -3.71 20.63 -6.29
CA GLN A 110 -3.29 20.06 -5.02
C GLN A 110 -4.24 20.48 -3.91
N GLN A 111 -4.77 19.52 -3.16
CA GLN A 111 -5.57 19.74 -1.97
C GLN A 111 -4.94 18.98 -0.81
N ILE A 112 -4.26 19.72 0.08
CA ILE A 112 -3.49 19.16 1.18
C ILE A 112 -4.13 19.60 2.50
N SER A 113 -4.47 18.65 3.37
CA SER A 113 -5.09 18.93 4.67
C SER A 113 -4.51 18.04 5.78
N GLY A 114 -4.39 18.59 6.98
CA GLY A 114 -3.73 17.91 8.10
C GLY A 114 -2.33 18.47 8.38
N VAL A 115 -1.44 17.65 8.96
CA VAL A 115 -0.18 18.14 9.54
C VAL A 115 1.02 17.24 9.24
N GLY A 116 2.19 17.86 9.11
CA GLY A 116 3.48 17.15 8.99
C GLY A 116 3.75 16.53 7.62
N HIS A 117 3.00 16.89 6.58
CA HIS A 117 3.22 16.35 5.23
C HIS A 117 4.53 16.85 4.62
N LYS A 118 5.21 15.97 3.88
CA LYS A 118 6.31 16.31 2.99
C LYS A 118 5.88 16.04 1.56
N ILE A 119 5.49 17.10 0.85
CA ILE A 119 5.05 17.04 -0.55
C ILE A 119 6.14 17.67 -1.41
N GLN A 120 6.81 16.86 -2.23
CA GLN A 120 7.97 17.28 -3.01
C GLN A 120 7.77 16.97 -4.50
N ARG A 121 7.95 17.99 -5.33
CA ARG A 121 8.08 17.84 -6.78
C ARG A 121 9.53 17.43 -7.12
N ASN A 122 9.68 16.38 -7.93
CA ASN A 122 10.96 15.85 -8.43
C ASN A 122 11.14 16.02 -9.94
#